data_AF-A0A445B3H0-F1
#
_entry.id   AF-A0A445B3H0-F1
#
_cell.length_a   1.000
_cell.length_b   1.000
_cell.length_c   1.000
_cell.angle_alpha   90.00
_cell.angle_beta   90.00
_cell.angle_gamma   90.00
#
_symmetry.space_group_name_H-M   'P 1'
#
loop_
_entity.id
_entity.type
_entity.pdbx_description
1 polymer ?
#
loop_
_entity_poly.entity_id
_entity_poly.type
_entity_poly.pdbx_seq_one_letter_code
_entity_poly.pdbx_strand_id
1 'polypeptide(L)'
;MESQSNKNNHALTDAFERFTRDFGATVDDISTNNNNNETKKRYNRCNKKVGLIGFECRCGDLFCGNHRYPEIHECEFNFKDIGRNILAK
;
A
#
# COMPACT_ATOMS: atom_id res chain seq x y z
N MET A 1 42.74 -0.21 -25.80
CA MET A 1 41.53 0.62 -25.68
C MET A 1 40.36 -0.36 -25.80
N GLU A 2 40.17 -1.18 -24.77
CA GLU A 2 39.15 -0.99 -23.71
C GLU A 2 37.76 -0.95 -24.34
N SER A 3 36.90 -1.95 -24.12
CA SER A 3 36.27 -2.15 -22.81
C SER A 3 35.71 -3.58 -22.68
N GLN A 4 36.21 -4.32 -21.69
CA GLN A 4 35.60 -5.58 -21.24
C GLN A 4 34.26 -5.24 -20.56
N SER A 5 33.14 -5.47 -21.26
CA SER A 5 31.80 -5.32 -20.68
C SER A 5 31.45 -6.55 -19.84
N ASN A 6 30.97 -6.30 -18.63
CA ASN A 6 30.80 -7.23 -17.51
C ASN A 6 29.70 -8.28 -17.78
N LYS A 7 30.10 -9.49 -18.17
CA LYS A 7 29.23 -10.62 -18.53
C LYS A 7 28.46 -11.23 -17.36
N ASN A 8 28.71 -10.79 -16.13
CA ASN A 8 28.14 -11.38 -14.92
C ASN A 8 26.75 -10.82 -14.54
N ASN A 9 26.29 -9.76 -15.23
CA ASN A 9 25.03 -9.08 -14.88
C ASN A 9 23.82 -9.58 -15.68
N HIS A 10 24.01 -10.26 -16.82
CA HIS A 10 22.92 -10.69 -17.70
C HIS A 10 22.27 -12.01 -17.24
N ALA A 11 23.06 -12.94 -16.70
CA ALA A 11 22.52 -14.22 -16.23
C ALA A 11 21.61 -14.08 -15.00
N LEU A 12 21.84 -13.05 -14.16
CA LEU A 12 21.02 -12.78 -12.98
C LEU A 12 19.67 -12.14 -13.33
N THR A 13 19.59 -11.33 -14.40
CA THR A 13 18.33 -10.77 -14.88
C THR A 13 17.46 -11.84 -15.54
N ASP A 14 18.06 -12.76 -16.31
CA ASP A 14 17.33 -13.83 -17.00
C ASP A 14 16.73 -14.88 -16.04
N ALA A 15 17.45 -15.20 -14.97
CA ALA A 15 16.95 -16.09 -13.92
C ALA A 15 15.79 -15.45 -13.13
N PHE A 16 15.87 -14.13 -12.90
CA PHE A 16 14.82 -13.37 -12.23
C PHE A 16 13.56 -13.22 -13.10
N GLU A 17 13.70 -12.96 -14.39
CA GLU A 17 12.58 -12.88 -15.34
C GLU A 17 11.88 -14.23 -15.55
N ARG A 18 12.63 -15.34 -15.56
CA ARG A 18 12.03 -16.69 -15.59
C ARG A 18 11.19 -16.97 -14.35
N PHE A 19 11.66 -16.54 -13.18
CA PHE A 19 10.94 -16.74 -11.92
C PHE A 19 9.62 -15.96 -11.84
N THR A 20 9.60 -14.71 -12.29
CA THR A 20 8.38 -13.87 -12.26
C THR A 20 7.35 -14.29 -13.30
N ARG A 21 7.78 -14.84 -14.45
CA ARG A 21 6.88 -15.34 -15.51
C ARG A 21 6.03 -16.53 -15.05
N ASP A 22 6.55 -17.38 -14.17
CA ASP A 22 5.79 -18.52 -13.61
C ASP A 22 4.64 -18.06 -12.68
N PHE A 23 4.76 -16.88 -12.05
CA PHE A 23 3.69 -16.27 -11.27
C PHE A 23 2.82 -15.29 -12.07
N GLY A 24 3.14 -15.04 -13.35
CA GLY A 24 2.39 -14.13 -14.22
C GLY A 24 2.48 -12.65 -13.83
N ALA A 25 3.50 -12.23 -13.08
CA ALA A 25 3.71 -10.84 -12.69
C ALA A 25 4.60 -10.11 -13.71
N THR A 26 4.13 -9.01 -14.28
CA THR A 26 4.92 -8.17 -15.19
C THR A 26 5.68 -7.11 -14.40
N VAL A 27 6.86 -6.69 -14.89
CA VAL A 27 7.68 -5.65 -14.22
C VAL A 27 6.99 -4.29 -14.17
N ASP A 28 5.93 -4.10 -14.96
CA ASP A 28 5.09 -2.90 -14.96
C ASP A 28 4.13 -2.84 -13.76
N ASP A 29 3.85 -3.99 -13.13
CA ASP A 29 2.98 -4.07 -11.93
C ASP A 29 3.73 -3.71 -10.64
N ILE A 30 5.06 -3.73 -10.66
CA ILE A 30 5.93 -3.34 -9.54
C ILE A 30 6.16 -1.82 -9.61
N SER A 31 5.10 -1.04 -9.43
CA SER A 31 5.21 0.42 -9.37
C SER A 31 5.84 0.86 -8.03
N THR A 32 7.17 0.90 -7.96
CA THR A 32 7.90 1.52 -6.84
C THR A 32 7.91 3.03 -7.02
N ASN A 33 6.85 3.70 -6.60
CA ASN A 33 6.76 5.16 -6.69
C ASN A 33 7.62 5.82 -5.59
N ASN A 34 8.83 6.25 -5.95
CA ASN A 34 9.78 6.97 -5.09
C ASN A 34 9.60 8.49 -5.18
N ASN A 35 8.38 9.00 -4.97
CA ASN A 35 8.14 10.43 -4.85
C ASN A 35 8.46 10.91 -3.42
N ASN A 36 9.65 11.51 -3.23
CA ASN A 36 10.15 11.99 -1.95
C ASN A 36 9.41 13.21 -1.33
N ASN A 37 8.24 13.57 -1.85
CA ASN A 37 7.36 14.61 -1.30
C ASN A 37 5.90 14.14 -1.13
N GLU A 38 5.64 12.83 -1.12
CA GLU A 38 4.32 12.33 -0.73
C GLU A 38 4.04 12.68 0.74
N THR A 39 2.96 13.42 0.98
CA THR A 39 2.39 13.67 2.30
C THR A 39 2.37 12.35 3.07
N LYS A 40 3.27 12.19 4.04
CA LYS A 40 3.45 10.93 4.77
C LYS A 40 2.13 10.59 5.44
N LYS A 41 1.35 9.70 4.82
CA LYS A 41 0.07 9.23 5.36
C LYS A 41 0.38 8.57 6.70
N ARG A 42 -0.04 9.23 7.78
CA ARG A 42 0.22 8.89 9.17
C ARG A 42 -1.03 9.20 9.96
N TYR A 43 -1.33 8.33 10.91
CA TYR A 43 -2.38 8.62 11.87
C TYR A 43 -1.82 9.43 13.03
N ASN A 44 -2.47 10.56 13.35
CA ASN A 44 -1.95 11.54 14.32
C ASN A 44 -1.78 10.98 15.74
N ARG A 45 -2.63 10.03 16.19
CA ARG A 45 -2.50 9.49 17.56
C ARG A 45 -1.39 8.45 17.70
N CYS A 46 -1.00 7.76 16.61
CA CYS A 46 0.00 6.68 16.69
C CYS A 46 1.32 7.00 15.98
N ASN A 47 1.36 8.08 15.18
CA ASN A 47 2.50 8.52 14.35
C ASN A 47 3.15 7.45 13.47
N LYS A 48 2.50 6.27 13.36
CA LYS A 48 2.96 5.15 12.57
C LYS A 48 2.74 5.51 11.10
N LYS A 49 3.77 5.29 10.28
CA LYS A 49 3.65 5.40 8.82
C LYS A 49 2.70 4.31 8.35
N VAL A 50 1.55 4.71 7.81
CA VAL A 50 0.56 3.76 7.28
C VAL A 50 0.82 3.40 5.82
N GLY A 51 1.51 4.27 5.07
CA GLY A 51 2.09 3.93 3.77
C GLY A 51 1.07 3.29 2.81
N LEU A 52 1.47 2.19 2.17
CA LEU A 52 0.65 1.40 1.24
C LEU A 52 -0.43 0.57 1.95
N ILE A 53 -0.24 0.25 3.23
CA ILE A 53 -1.12 -0.62 4.04
C ILE A 53 -1.90 0.26 5.03
N GLY A 54 -2.55 1.30 4.50
CA GLY A 54 -3.44 2.16 5.27
C GLY A 54 -4.87 1.62 5.23
N PHE A 55 -5.58 1.69 6.36
CA PHE A 55 -7.01 1.43 6.41
C PHE A 55 -7.76 2.74 6.41
N GLU A 56 -8.60 2.96 5.39
CA GLU A 56 -9.52 4.10 5.33
C GLU A 56 -10.76 3.79 6.18
N CYS A 57 -11.08 4.69 7.11
CA CYS A 57 -12.36 4.65 7.82
C CYS A 57 -13.41 5.46 7.06
N ARG A 58 -14.68 5.18 7.33
CA ARG A 58 -15.80 5.93 6.74
C ARG A 58 -15.87 7.40 7.18
N CYS A 59 -15.16 7.78 8.26
CA CYS A 59 -14.99 9.20 8.62
C CYS A 59 -14.03 9.96 7.68
N GLY A 60 -13.32 9.28 6.77
CA GLY A 60 -12.40 9.89 5.81
C GLY A 60 -10.93 9.88 6.24
N ASP A 61 -10.64 9.44 7.47
CA ASP A 61 -9.27 9.34 7.97
C ASP A 61 -8.60 7.98 7.67
N LEU A 62 -7.27 7.99 7.71
CA LEU A 62 -6.41 6.81 7.49
C LEU A 62 -5.74 6.34 8.77
N PHE A 63 -5.87 5.03 9.03
CA PHE A 63 -5.45 4.40 10.26
C PHE A 63 -4.47 3.25 10.02
N CYS A 64 -3.67 2.94 11.05
CA CYS A 64 -2.88 1.71 11.07
C CYS A 64 -3.72 0.53 11.55
N GLY A 65 -3.22 -0.70 11.40
CA GLY A 65 -3.96 -1.92 11.77
C GLY A 65 -4.55 -1.92 13.18
N ASN A 66 -3.85 -1.32 14.15
CA ASN A 66 -4.31 -1.24 15.53
C ASN A 66 -5.44 -0.21 15.76
N HIS A 67 -5.55 0.82 14.91
CA HIS A 67 -6.54 1.90 15.05
C HIS A 67 -7.64 1.81 13.99
N ARG A 68 -7.70 0.69 13.26
CA ARG A 68 -8.66 0.44 12.20
C ARG A 68 -10.11 0.52 12.68
N TYR A 69 -10.36 0.12 13.93
CA TYR A 69 -11.72 -0.01 14.43
C TYR A 69 -12.26 1.30 15.04
N PRO A 70 -13.56 1.63 14.83
CA PRO A 70 -14.19 2.88 15.28
C PRO A 70 -14.05 3.17 16.78
N GLU A 71 -14.05 2.14 17.61
CA GLU A 71 -13.92 2.25 19.07
C GLU A 71 -12.54 2.73 19.52
N ILE A 72 -11.51 2.55 18.70
CA ILE A 72 -10.13 2.91 19.04
C ILE A 72 -9.83 4.37 18.68
N HIS A 73 -10.45 4.89 17.61
CA HIS A 73 -10.22 6.26 17.15
C HIS A 73 -11.39 7.21 17.43
N GLU A 74 -12.40 6.77 18.18
CA GLU A 74 -13.58 7.57 18.54
C GLU A 74 -14.25 8.16 17.29
N CYS A 75 -14.63 7.27 16.36
CA CYS A 75 -15.21 7.68 15.08
C CYS A 75 -16.49 8.49 15.26
N GLU A 76 -16.54 9.70 14.69
CA GLU A 76 -17.74 10.56 14.68
C GLU A 76 -18.79 10.16 13.62
N PHE A 77 -18.50 9.11 12.84
CA PHE A 77 -19.38 8.66 11.77
C PHE A 77 -20.59 7.88 12.30
N ASN A 78 -21.79 8.25 11.89
CA ASN A 78 -23.04 7.59 12.31
C ASN A 78 -23.29 6.27 11.57
N PHE A 79 -22.64 5.19 12.03
CA PHE A 79 -22.83 3.84 11.47
C PHE A 79 -24.27 3.32 11.63
N LYS A 80 -24.98 3.73 12.68
CA LYS A 80 -26.37 3.29 12.96
C LYS A 80 -27.34 3.74 11.88
N ASP A 81 -27.25 5.00 11.47
CA ASP A 81 -28.18 5.58 10.50
C ASP A 81 -27.97 4.97 9.11
N ILE A 82 -26.71 4.76 8.73
CA ILE A 82 -26.37 4.08 7.48
C ILE A 82 -26.80 2.62 7.51
N GLY A 83 -26.61 1.93 8.63
CA GLY A 83 -27.11 0.56 8.80
C GLY A 83 -28.63 0.47 8.58
N ARG A 84 -29.40 1.39 9.18
CA ARG A 84 -30.86 1.45 8.97
C ARG A 84 -31.23 1.74 7.52
N ASN A 85 -30.54 2.68 6.87
CA ASN A 85 -30.81 3.02 5.46
C ASN A 85 -30.56 1.82 4.53
N ILE A 86 -29.47 1.07 4.74
CA ILE A 86 -29.16 -0.13 3.95
C ILE A 86 -30.22 -1.22 4.14
N LEU A 87 -30.73 -1.39 5.37
CA LEU A 87 -31.73 -2.42 5.69
C LEU A 87 -33.17 -2.02 5.31
N ALA A 88 -33.44 -0.74 5.12
CA ALA A 88 -34.77 -0.24 4.76
C ALA A 88 -35.11 -0.41 3.27
N LYS A 89 -34.28 -1.14 2.52
CA LYS A 89 -34.36 -1.33 1.07
C LYS A 89 -34.69 -2.78 0.74
#